data_AF-G9NYC5-F1
#
_entry.id   AF-G9NYC5-F1
#
_cell.length_a   1.000
_cell.length_b   1.000
_cell.length_c   1.000
_cell.angle_alpha   90.00
_cell.angle_beta   90.00
_cell.angle_gamma   90.00
#
_symmetry.space_group_name_H-M   'P 1'
#
loop_
_entity.id
_entity.type
_entity.pdbx_description
1 polymer ?
#
loop_
_entity_poly.entity_id
_entity_poly.type
_entity_poly.pdbx_seq_one_letter_code
_entity_poly.pdbx_strand_id
1 'polypeptide(L)'
;MPSSSPYPALITASSADNEATASLDLPRILCLHGGGTNARIFAAQCRVLRAALSSTFRLVFAEAPFPSRPGPDVVSVYGTWGPFKSWLRLQDDDAPGLDSVDIVEAVDASLADAMIGDDALGATGQWVGLLGFSQGAKMAASLLLRQQARATFSRHSRISTFRFAVLFAGRAPLVALDNSLQLVGGYLADAVQISSSAVANKLSMVDDDDHLLRLPTIHVHGLSDPGLLLHQDLLEHFCSEESATVVEWGGPHRMPIKTADVQKVVTEMYRIAAESGAIGEYDFL
;
A
#
# COMPACT_ATOMS: atom_id res chain seq x y z
N MET A 1 17.99 38.06 -46.57
CA MET A 1 16.78 38.26 -45.74
C MET A 1 16.07 36.93 -45.63
N PRO A 2 16.20 36.17 -44.53
CA PRO A 2 15.31 35.06 -44.25
C PRO A 2 14.12 35.56 -43.40
N SER A 3 12.90 35.25 -43.85
CA SER A 3 11.66 35.61 -43.16
C SER A 3 11.48 34.77 -41.89
N SER A 4 11.38 35.43 -40.75
CA SER A 4 10.95 34.84 -39.47
C SER A 4 9.43 34.63 -39.47
N SER A 5 8.98 33.39 -39.30
CA SER A 5 7.59 33.07 -38.97
C SER A 5 7.28 33.47 -37.52
N PRO A 6 6.17 34.18 -37.22
CA PRO A 6 5.83 34.65 -35.88
C PRO A 6 4.70 33.82 -35.26
N TYR A 7 4.94 32.55 -34.92
CA TYR A 7 4.00 31.79 -34.08
C TYR A 7 4.77 30.95 -33.06
N PRO A 8 4.51 31.12 -31.75
CA PRO A 8 5.00 30.19 -30.74
C PRO A 8 4.39 28.82 -31.01
N ALA A 9 5.21 27.77 -30.99
CA ALA A 9 4.72 26.40 -31.01
C ALA A 9 3.79 26.20 -29.81
N LEU A 10 2.50 25.96 -30.07
CA LEU A 10 1.57 25.47 -29.06
C LEU A 10 2.07 24.11 -28.58
N ILE A 11 2.53 24.07 -27.33
CA ILE A 11 2.82 22.83 -26.61
C ILE A 11 1.47 22.16 -26.37
N THR A 12 1.12 21.19 -27.20
CA THR A 12 -0.03 20.32 -26.94
C THR A 12 0.34 19.40 -25.78
N ALA A 13 -0.22 19.65 -24.59
CA ALA A 13 -0.13 18.72 -23.46
C ALA A 13 -0.64 17.33 -23.89
N SER A 14 0.09 16.29 -23.52
CA SER A 14 -0.28 14.91 -23.87
C SER A 14 -1.57 14.50 -23.13
N SER A 15 -2.27 13.47 -23.62
CA SER A 15 -3.45 12.92 -22.92
C SER A 15 -3.10 12.43 -21.51
N ALA A 16 -1.86 12.00 -21.27
CA ALA A 16 -1.37 11.60 -19.95
C ALA A 16 -1.16 12.80 -19.01
N ASP A 17 -0.74 13.96 -19.56
CA ASP A 17 -0.60 15.20 -18.77
C ASP A 17 -1.99 15.75 -18.37
N ASN A 18 -2.98 15.66 -19.27
CA ASN A 18 -4.36 16.04 -18.98
C ASN A 18 -5.01 15.12 -17.90
N GLU A 19 -4.81 13.80 -17.97
CA GLU A 19 -5.28 12.87 -16.93
C GLU A 19 -4.60 13.11 -15.57
N ALA A 20 -3.31 13.44 -15.57
CA ALA A 20 -2.55 13.72 -14.34
C ALA A 20 -3.05 14.98 -13.63
N THR A 21 -3.48 16.00 -14.37
CA THR A 21 -4.05 17.24 -13.81
C THR A 21 -5.52 17.13 -13.40
N ALA A 22 -6.29 16.25 -14.03
CA ALA A 22 -7.75 16.14 -13.81
C ALA A 22 -8.15 15.41 -12.51
N SER A 23 -7.18 14.92 -11.73
CA SER A 23 -7.41 14.13 -10.51
C SER A 23 -6.75 14.73 -9.26
N LEU A 24 -6.24 15.96 -9.33
CA LEU A 24 -5.44 16.58 -8.28
C LEU A 24 -6.23 16.85 -6.99
N ASP A 25 -7.54 17.08 -7.10
CA ASP A 25 -8.47 17.30 -5.99
C ASP A 25 -9.07 16.01 -5.42
N LEU A 26 -8.94 14.89 -6.15
CA LEU A 26 -9.51 13.60 -5.71
C LEU A 26 -8.80 13.04 -4.47
N PRO A 27 -9.53 12.38 -3.56
CA PRO A 27 -8.96 11.62 -2.46
C PRO A 27 -7.84 10.67 -2.92
N ARG A 28 -6.75 10.65 -2.15
CA ARG A 28 -5.50 9.98 -2.51
C ARG A 28 -5.31 8.69 -1.76
N ILE A 29 -4.92 7.65 -2.48
CA ILE A 29 -4.53 6.35 -1.94
C ILE A 29 -3.06 6.11 -2.22
N LEU A 30 -2.27 5.93 -1.16
CA LEU A 30 -0.84 5.62 -1.26
C LEU A 30 -0.65 4.13 -1.53
N CYS A 31 -0.01 3.82 -2.65
CA CYS A 31 0.16 2.48 -3.19
C CYS A 31 1.57 1.94 -2.95
N LEU A 32 1.67 0.81 -2.24
CA LEU A 32 2.92 0.15 -1.85
C LEU A 32 3.10 -1.16 -2.61
N HIS A 33 4.17 -1.25 -3.40
CA HIS A 33 4.46 -2.40 -4.23
C HIS A 33 4.99 -3.60 -3.42
N GLY A 34 4.99 -4.80 -4.01
CA GLY A 34 5.56 -6.00 -3.40
C GLY A 34 7.10 -5.96 -3.29
N GLY A 35 7.69 -6.93 -2.57
CA GLY A 35 9.14 -7.07 -2.54
C GLY A 35 9.69 -7.54 -3.90
N GLY A 36 10.82 -6.99 -4.33
CA GLY A 36 11.44 -7.37 -5.61
C GLY A 36 10.74 -6.80 -6.84
N THR A 37 10.02 -5.69 -6.68
CA THR A 37 9.41 -4.90 -7.76
C THR A 37 9.69 -3.41 -7.52
N ASN A 38 8.94 -2.49 -8.12
CA ASN A 38 9.08 -1.04 -7.93
C ASN A 38 7.75 -0.32 -8.23
N ALA A 39 7.71 1.00 -8.03
CA ALA A 39 6.51 1.81 -8.20
C ALA A 39 5.95 1.73 -9.64
N ARG A 40 6.83 1.77 -10.66
CA ARG A 40 6.40 1.73 -12.07
C ARG A 40 5.77 0.40 -12.48
N ILE A 41 6.33 -0.72 -12.02
CA ILE A 41 5.76 -2.04 -12.29
C ILE A 41 4.42 -2.17 -11.57
N PHE A 42 4.32 -1.69 -10.33
CA PHE A 42 3.08 -1.76 -9.59
C PHE A 42 1.98 -0.91 -10.21
N ALA A 43 2.29 0.28 -10.71
CA ALA A 43 1.35 1.09 -11.49
C ALA A 43 0.82 0.35 -12.74
N ALA A 44 1.68 -0.38 -13.44
CA ALA A 44 1.28 -1.21 -14.59
C ALA A 44 0.41 -2.42 -14.19
N GLN A 45 0.73 -3.06 -13.07
CA GLN A 45 -0.06 -4.15 -12.48
C GLN A 45 -1.44 -3.67 -12.03
N CYS A 46 -1.54 -2.44 -11.51
CA CYS A 46 -2.78 -1.81 -11.06
C CYS A 46 -3.60 -1.16 -12.18
N ARG A 47 -3.20 -1.23 -13.47
CA ARG A 47 -3.82 -0.42 -14.54
C ARG A 47 -5.35 -0.54 -14.63
N VAL A 48 -5.91 -1.74 -14.43
CA VAL A 48 -7.37 -1.98 -14.55
C VAL A 48 -8.09 -1.43 -13.33
N LEU A 49 -7.53 -1.64 -12.13
CA LEU A 49 -8.04 -1.07 -10.89
C LEU A 49 -7.97 0.46 -10.91
N ARG A 50 -6.84 1.03 -11.34
CA ARG A 50 -6.62 2.47 -11.48
C ARG A 50 -7.65 3.11 -12.42
N ALA A 51 -7.92 2.48 -13.56
CA ALA A 51 -8.94 2.96 -14.50
C ALA A 51 -10.36 2.89 -13.91
N ALA A 52 -10.66 1.88 -13.10
CA ALA A 52 -11.98 1.74 -12.46
C ALA A 52 -12.22 2.74 -11.31
N LEU A 53 -11.15 3.28 -10.73
CA LEU A 53 -11.20 4.22 -9.60
C LEU A 53 -10.95 5.68 -10.00
N SER A 54 -10.59 5.96 -11.26
CA SER A 54 -10.01 7.26 -11.67
C SER A 54 -10.96 8.45 -11.56
N SER A 55 -12.26 8.22 -11.42
CA SER A 55 -13.26 9.27 -11.18
C SER A 55 -13.36 9.71 -9.73
N THR A 56 -12.82 8.94 -8.79
CA THR A 56 -13.07 9.15 -7.35
C THR A 56 -11.79 9.09 -6.53
N PHE A 57 -10.78 8.31 -6.95
CA PHE A 57 -9.50 8.23 -6.26
C PHE A 57 -8.34 8.50 -7.20
N ARG A 58 -7.35 9.20 -6.65
CA ARG A 58 -6.02 9.29 -7.22
C ARG A 58 -5.11 8.25 -6.54
N LEU A 59 -4.51 7.37 -7.34
CA LEU A 59 -3.53 6.40 -6.85
C LEU A 59 -2.11 6.94 -7.00
N VAL A 60 -1.37 7.01 -5.91
CA VAL A 60 0.02 7.49 -5.88
C VAL A 60 0.94 6.35 -5.48
N PHE A 61 1.92 6.02 -6.32
CA PHE A 61 2.77 4.84 -6.16
C PHE A 61 4.09 5.22 -5.51
N ALA A 62 4.31 4.77 -4.28
CA ALA A 62 5.55 5.01 -3.56
C ALA A 62 6.63 3.98 -3.94
N GLU A 63 7.89 4.41 -3.88
CA GLU A 63 9.05 3.58 -4.19
C GLU A 63 9.73 3.14 -2.89
N ALA A 64 9.96 1.84 -2.73
CA ALA A 64 10.60 1.33 -1.53
C ALA A 64 12.10 1.67 -1.50
N PRO A 65 12.69 1.87 -0.29
CA PRO A 65 14.03 2.43 -0.19
C PRO A 65 15.13 1.44 -0.59
N PHE A 66 14.98 0.16 -0.26
CA PHE A 66 16.09 -0.80 -0.32
C PHE A 66 16.19 -1.48 -1.68
N PRO A 67 17.38 -1.49 -2.33
CA PRO A 67 17.66 -2.38 -3.45
C PRO A 67 17.35 -3.83 -3.12
N SER A 68 16.80 -4.56 -4.08
CA SER A 68 16.52 -5.99 -3.93
C SER A 68 16.71 -6.74 -5.25
N ARG A 69 16.68 -8.07 -5.16
CA ARG A 69 16.58 -8.94 -6.35
C ARG A 69 15.13 -8.93 -6.87
N PRO A 70 14.90 -9.11 -8.18
CA PRO A 70 13.54 -9.22 -8.70
C PRO A 70 12.80 -10.40 -8.07
N GLY A 71 11.51 -10.22 -7.81
CA GLY A 71 10.63 -11.33 -7.42
C GLY A 71 10.52 -12.38 -8.53
N PRO A 72 10.28 -13.65 -8.19
CA PRO A 72 10.29 -14.76 -9.16
C PRO A 72 9.31 -14.54 -10.33
N ASP A 73 8.11 -14.02 -10.03
CA ASP A 73 7.07 -13.77 -11.05
C ASP A 73 7.30 -12.48 -11.86
N VAL A 74 8.17 -11.57 -11.38
CA VAL A 74 8.44 -10.28 -12.02
C VAL A 74 9.36 -10.45 -13.23
N VAL A 75 10.34 -11.36 -13.15
CA VAL A 75 11.40 -11.52 -14.17
C VAL A 75 10.84 -11.81 -15.56
N SER A 76 9.76 -12.60 -15.64
CA SER A 76 9.19 -13.06 -16.91
C SER A 76 8.62 -11.93 -17.78
N VAL A 77 8.08 -10.87 -17.18
CA VAL A 77 7.41 -9.76 -17.90
C VAL A 77 8.14 -8.43 -17.71
N TYR A 78 8.74 -8.23 -16.55
CA TYR A 78 9.30 -6.95 -16.10
C TYR A 78 10.79 -7.06 -15.76
N GLY A 79 11.49 -8.10 -16.23
CA GLY A 79 12.91 -8.32 -15.92
C GLY A 79 13.83 -7.15 -16.30
N THR A 80 13.48 -6.38 -17.33
CA THR A 80 14.22 -5.16 -17.76
C THR A 80 13.72 -3.89 -17.08
N TRP A 81 12.72 -4.00 -16.20
CA TRP A 81 12.08 -2.87 -15.54
C TRP A 81 12.69 -2.54 -14.17
N GLY A 82 13.93 -2.97 -13.89
CA GLY A 82 14.67 -2.59 -12.70
C GLY A 82 15.02 -1.09 -12.63
N PRO A 83 15.63 -0.60 -11.53
CA PRO A 83 16.04 -1.36 -10.35
C PRO A 83 14.85 -1.92 -9.58
N PHE A 84 15.06 -3.05 -8.89
CA PHE A 84 14.05 -3.66 -8.02
C PHE A 84 14.31 -3.26 -6.58
N LYS A 85 13.22 -3.11 -5.82
CA LYS A 85 13.21 -2.56 -4.48
C LYS A 85 12.38 -3.39 -3.51
N SER A 86 12.61 -3.22 -2.21
CA SER A 86 11.82 -3.81 -1.13
C SER A 86 11.71 -2.85 0.05
N TRP A 87 10.63 -3.00 0.81
CA TRP A 87 10.35 -2.18 2.01
C TRP A 87 11.11 -2.67 3.23
N LEU A 88 11.34 -3.98 3.29
CA LEU A 88 12.06 -4.68 4.35
C LEU A 88 13.04 -5.66 3.70
N ARG A 89 13.94 -6.23 4.51
CA ARG A 89 14.88 -7.27 4.07
C ARG A 89 14.13 -8.49 3.50
N LEU A 90 14.55 -8.96 2.34
CA LEU A 90 14.07 -10.23 1.76
C LEU A 90 15.11 -11.35 1.96
N GLN A 91 16.39 -10.99 2.12
CA GLN A 91 17.52 -11.89 2.36
C GLN A 91 18.44 -11.29 3.43
N ASP A 92 19.28 -12.12 4.05
CA ASP A 92 20.21 -11.68 5.11
C ASP A 92 21.17 -10.58 4.67
N ASP A 93 21.60 -10.62 3.40
CA ASP A 93 22.53 -9.65 2.83
C ASP A 93 21.84 -8.33 2.38
N ASP A 94 20.51 -8.23 2.46
CA ASP A 94 19.80 -7.00 2.12
C ASP A 94 19.97 -5.96 3.24
N ALA A 95 20.26 -4.70 2.88
CA ALA A 95 20.43 -3.59 3.82
C ALA A 95 21.41 -3.89 4.98
N PRO A 96 22.67 -4.26 4.70
CA PRO A 96 23.61 -4.71 5.72
C PRO A 96 23.95 -3.59 6.71
N GLY A 97 24.03 -3.93 7.99
CA GLY A 97 24.44 -3.00 9.05
C GLY A 97 23.37 -2.01 9.53
N LEU A 98 22.17 -2.03 8.93
CA LEU A 98 21.04 -1.23 9.40
C LEU A 98 20.33 -1.91 10.58
N ASP A 99 19.89 -1.12 11.54
CA ASP A 99 18.97 -1.58 12.58
C ASP A 99 17.50 -1.27 12.22
N SER A 100 16.59 -1.57 13.14
CA SER A 100 15.15 -1.37 12.96
C SER A 100 14.79 0.11 12.81
N VAL A 101 15.49 1.00 13.49
CA VAL A 101 15.25 2.45 13.45
C VAL A 101 15.65 2.98 12.08
N ASP A 102 16.84 2.62 11.61
CA ASP A 102 17.32 2.99 10.26
C ASP A 102 16.34 2.53 9.17
N ILE A 103 15.80 1.31 9.31
CA ILE A 103 14.83 0.76 8.35
C ILE A 103 13.52 1.53 8.37
N VAL A 104 12.98 1.81 9.55
CA VAL A 104 11.73 2.57 9.69
C VAL A 104 11.88 4.00 9.17
N GLU A 105 13.01 4.67 9.47
CA GLU A 105 13.29 6.02 8.97
C GLU A 105 13.38 6.07 7.43
N ALA A 106 14.07 5.10 6.82
CA ALA A 106 14.17 5.01 5.36
C ALA A 106 12.81 4.76 4.70
N VAL A 107 11.96 3.92 5.31
CA VAL A 107 10.58 3.69 4.85
C VAL A 107 9.76 4.98 4.97
N ASP A 108 9.82 5.67 6.11
CA ASP A 108 9.08 6.92 6.31
C ASP A 108 9.51 8.01 5.34
N ALA A 109 10.81 8.13 5.05
CA ALA A 109 11.32 9.04 4.02
C ALA A 109 10.78 8.69 2.62
N SER A 110 10.80 7.42 2.23
CA SER A 110 10.25 6.95 0.95
C SER A 110 8.75 7.25 0.80
N LEU A 111 7.97 7.10 1.86
CA LEU A 111 6.54 7.41 1.85
C LEU A 111 6.31 8.93 1.77
N ALA A 112 7.07 9.71 2.55
CA ALA A 112 7.01 11.17 2.53
C ALA A 112 7.40 11.74 1.16
N ASP A 113 8.43 11.19 0.50
CA ASP A 113 8.85 11.61 -0.84
C ASP A 113 7.73 11.44 -1.86
N ALA A 114 6.98 10.32 -1.81
CA ALA A 114 5.84 10.10 -2.68
C ALA A 114 4.69 11.10 -2.41
N MET A 115 4.43 11.39 -1.13
CA MET A 115 3.36 12.32 -0.74
C MET A 115 3.71 13.78 -1.11
N ILE A 116 4.91 14.23 -0.77
CA ILE A 116 5.44 15.55 -1.09
C ILE A 116 5.57 15.73 -2.61
N GLY A 117 6.03 14.69 -3.31
CA GLY A 117 6.13 14.71 -4.76
C GLY A 117 4.78 14.93 -5.43
N ASP A 118 3.73 14.28 -4.93
CA ASP A 118 2.37 14.47 -5.44
C ASP A 118 1.78 15.85 -5.07
N ASP A 119 2.04 16.35 -3.85
CA ASP A 119 1.70 17.72 -3.46
C ASP A 119 2.40 18.75 -4.36
N ALA A 120 3.66 18.51 -4.75
CA ALA A 120 4.43 19.37 -5.64
C ALA A 120 3.88 19.39 -7.08
N LEU A 121 3.08 18.39 -7.47
CA LEU A 121 2.30 18.40 -8.72
C LEU A 121 1.00 19.22 -8.60
N GLY A 122 0.72 19.79 -7.44
CA GLY A 122 -0.48 20.59 -7.16
C GLY A 122 -1.66 19.77 -6.62
N ALA A 123 -1.43 18.55 -6.15
CA ALA A 123 -2.49 17.73 -5.57
C ALA A 123 -2.96 18.29 -4.23
N THR A 124 -4.29 18.38 -4.06
CA THR A 124 -4.94 18.94 -2.87
C THR A 124 -5.86 17.94 -2.17
N GLY A 125 -6.18 16.81 -2.81
CA GLY A 125 -7.02 15.78 -2.21
C GLY A 125 -6.45 15.24 -0.90
N GLN A 126 -7.29 14.78 0.01
CA GLN A 126 -6.80 14.21 1.27
C GLN A 126 -6.20 12.82 1.05
N TRP A 127 -5.17 12.46 1.81
CA TRP A 127 -4.72 11.07 1.91
C TRP A 127 -5.73 10.27 2.73
N VAL A 128 -6.43 9.33 2.10
CA VAL A 128 -7.57 8.62 2.71
C VAL A 128 -7.36 7.12 2.83
N GLY A 129 -6.44 6.54 2.07
CA GLY A 129 -6.27 5.09 2.09
C GLY A 129 -4.86 4.62 1.74
N LEU A 130 -4.61 3.37 2.10
CA LEU A 130 -3.43 2.62 1.69
C LEU A 130 -3.85 1.51 0.74
N LEU A 131 -2.99 1.17 -0.21
CA LEU A 131 -3.16 0.00 -1.05
C LEU A 131 -1.82 -0.71 -1.13
N GLY A 132 -1.78 -1.99 -0.81
CA GLY A 132 -0.55 -2.76 -0.82
C GLY A 132 -0.68 -4.09 -1.54
N PHE A 133 0.42 -4.57 -2.11
CA PHE A 133 0.53 -5.94 -2.64
C PHE A 133 1.66 -6.71 -1.95
N SER A 134 1.40 -7.94 -1.52
CA SER A 134 2.39 -8.84 -0.90
C SER A 134 3.14 -8.16 0.27
N GLN A 135 4.45 -7.92 0.17
CA GLN A 135 5.19 -7.13 1.18
C GLN A 135 4.58 -5.72 1.37
N GLY A 136 4.14 -5.06 0.30
CA GLY A 136 3.47 -3.76 0.40
C GLY A 136 2.13 -3.82 1.14
N ALA A 137 1.41 -4.95 1.07
CA ALA A 137 0.19 -5.15 1.87
C ALA A 137 0.52 -5.33 3.36
N LYS A 138 1.57 -6.08 3.70
CA LYS A 138 2.11 -6.14 5.07
C LYS A 138 2.44 -4.73 5.59
N MET A 139 3.11 -3.92 4.77
CA MET A 139 3.44 -2.54 5.14
C MET A 139 2.19 -1.66 5.29
N ALA A 140 1.23 -1.73 4.36
CA ALA A 140 0.00 -0.96 4.44
C ALA A 140 -0.77 -1.23 5.74
N ALA A 141 -0.95 -2.50 6.11
CA ALA A 141 -1.60 -2.87 7.37
C ALA A 141 -0.78 -2.42 8.59
N SER A 142 0.55 -2.55 8.55
CA SER A 142 1.45 -2.12 9.64
C SER A 142 1.44 -0.60 9.85
N LEU A 143 1.37 0.18 8.77
CA LEU A 143 1.23 1.64 8.82
C LEU A 143 -0.11 2.07 9.42
N LEU A 144 -1.18 1.33 9.09
CA LEU A 144 -2.51 1.58 9.65
C LEU A 144 -2.54 1.24 11.15
N LEU A 145 -1.91 0.14 11.57
CA LEU A 145 -1.74 -0.21 12.99
C LEU A 145 -0.90 0.83 13.74
N ARG A 146 0.18 1.32 13.13
CA ARG A 146 0.98 2.43 13.68
C ARG A 146 0.13 3.68 13.91
N GLN A 147 -0.72 4.05 12.96
CA GLN A 147 -1.62 5.19 13.11
C GLN A 147 -2.60 4.97 14.26
N GLN A 148 -3.18 3.77 14.37
CA GLN A 148 -4.07 3.39 15.48
C GLN A 148 -3.37 3.53 16.83
N ALA A 149 -2.17 2.98 16.99
CA ALA A 149 -1.41 3.10 18.23
C ALA A 149 -1.12 4.57 18.59
N ARG A 150 -0.66 5.37 17.62
CA ARG A 150 -0.40 6.80 17.83
C ARG A 150 -1.65 7.58 18.24
N ALA A 151 -2.84 7.22 17.73
CA ALA A 151 -4.09 7.85 18.12
C ALA A 151 -4.47 7.57 19.58
N THR A 152 -4.20 6.37 20.08
CA THR A 152 -4.40 6.00 21.50
C THR A 152 -3.47 6.78 22.43
N PHE A 153 -2.21 6.97 22.03
CA PHE A 153 -1.20 7.64 22.87
C PHE A 153 -1.12 9.17 22.71
N SER A 154 -1.60 9.74 21.60
CA SER A 154 -1.56 11.19 21.32
C SER A 154 -2.96 11.73 21.04
N ARG A 155 -3.58 12.43 22.01
CA ARG A 155 -4.96 12.96 21.94
C ARG A 155 -5.23 14.04 20.87
N HIS A 156 -4.28 14.36 19.98
CA HIS A 156 -4.39 15.48 19.04
C HIS A 156 -3.62 15.31 17.71
N SER A 157 -3.79 14.21 16.97
CA SER A 157 -3.34 14.20 15.56
C SER A 157 -4.45 14.72 14.63
N ARG A 158 -4.31 15.97 14.17
CA ARG A 158 -5.23 16.66 13.25
C ARG A 158 -4.77 16.61 11.77
N ILE A 159 -3.93 15.65 11.39
CA ILE A 159 -3.33 15.60 10.05
C ILE A 159 -3.77 14.29 9.37
N SER A 160 -4.38 14.42 8.19
CA SER A 160 -4.99 13.38 7.34
C SER A 160 -4.64 11.93 7.70
N THR A 161 -5.64 11.22 8.19
CA THR A 161 -5.57 9.83 8.63
C THR A 161 -5.96 8.90 7.49
N PHE A 162 -5.12 7.90 7.21
CA PHE A 162 -5.56 6.76 6.39
C PHE A 162 -6.77 6.14 7.07
N ARG A 163 -7.87 6.05 6.34
CA ARG A 163 -9.16 5.60 6.87
C ARG A 163 -9.41 4.14 6.60
N PHE A 164 -8.75 3.58 5.58
CA PHE A 164 -8.78 2.16 5.26
C PHE A 164 -7.51 1.70 4.55
N ALA A 165 -7.32 0.38 4.45
CA ALA A 165 -6.29 -0.22 3.61
C ALA A 165 -6.84 -1.33 2.71
N VAL A 166 -6.33 -1.45 1.49
CA VAL A 166 -6.62 -2.55 0.56
C VAL A 166 -5.40 -3.45 0.46
N LEU A 167 -5.53 -4.70 0.88
CA LEU A 167 -4.44 -5.63 1.14
C LEU A 167 -4.50 -6.79 0.15
N PHE A 168 -3.76 -6.69 -0.96
CA PHE A 168 -3.66 -7.78 -1.93
C PHE A 168 -2.57 -8.75 -1.52
N ALA A 169 -2.93 -10.02 -1.27
CA ALA A 169 -1.97 -11.08 -0.93
C ALA A 169 -1.02 -10.72 0.23
N GLY A 170 -1.50 -9.94 1.21
CA GLY A 170 -0.74 -9.54 2.39
C GLY A 170 -0.43 -10.73 3.29
N ARG A 171 0.66 -10.68 4.06
CA ARG A 171 1.10 -11.80 4.91
C ARG A 171 1.41 -11.30 6.31
N ALA A 172 1.11 -12.12 7.31
CA ALA A 172 1.53 -11.93 8.69
C ALA A 172 3.06 -12.15 8.88
N PRO A 173 3.62 -11.78 10.04
CA PRO A 173 3.05 -10.84 11.03
C PRO A 173 3.08 -9.40 10.50
N LEU A 174 2.34 -8.51 11.16
CA LEU A 174 2.51 -7.06 11.03
C LEU A 174 3.86 -6.61 11.60
N VAL A 175 4.33 -5.43 11.21
CA VAL A 175 5.66 -4.90 11.58
C VAL A 175 5.52 -3.77 12.58
N ALA A 176 6.35 -3.78 13.63
CA ALA A 176 6.44 -2.68 14.58
C ALA A 176 7.17 -1.47 13.96
N LEU A 177 6.41 -0.60 13.30
CA LEU A 177 6.92 0.62 12.63
C LEU A 177 6.96 1.86 13.57
N ASP A 178 6.83 1.65 14.88
CA ASP A 178 6.89 2.69 15.90
C ASP A 178 7.36 2.10 17.24
N ASN A 179 8.07 2.89 18.03
CA ASN A 179 8.53 2.50 19.36
C ASN A 179 7.36 2.17 20.31
N SER A 180 6.19 2.83 20.15
CA SER A 180 4.99 2.52 20.94
C SER A 180 4.49 1.10 20.71
N LEU A 181 4.78 0.50 19.55
CA LEU A 181 4.39 -0.86 19.19
C LEU A 181 5.42 -1.91 19.61
N GLN A 182 6.65 -1.51 19.97
CA GLN A 182 7.66 -2.45 20.46
C GLN A 182 7.24 -3.11 21.78
N LEU A 183 6.41 -2.44 22.59
CA LEU A 183 5.86 -3.00 23.83
C LEU A 183 4.81 -4.11 23.58
N VAL A 184 4.21 -4.13 22.39
CA VAL A 184 3.31 -5.20 21.89
C VAL A 184 4.12 -6.36 21.26
N GLY A 185 5.46 -6.30 21.37
CA GLY A 185 6.48 -7.02 20.59
C GLY A 185 6.52 -8.55 20.68
N GLY A 186 5.51 -9.21 21.24
CA GLY A 186 5.33 -10.65 21.12
C GLY A 186 4.71 -11.08 19.78
N TYR A 187 3.91 -10.21 19.16
CA TYR A 187 3.09 -10.55 17.99
C TYR A 187 3.59 -9.92 16.69
N LEU A 188 4.29 -8.79 16.78
CA LEU A 188 4.76 -8.03 15.63
C LEU A 188 6.19 -8.44 15.24
N ALA A 189 6.48 -8.45 13.95
CA ALA A 189 7.85 -8.53 13.46
C ALA A 189 8.60 -7.24 13.72
N ASP A 190 9.88 -7.40 14.02
CA ASP A 190 10.84 -6.31 14.00
C ASP A 190 11.17 -5.97 12.52
N ALA A 191 11.27 -4.68 12.20
CA ALA A 191 11.57 -4.21 10.85
C ALA A 191 12.91 -4.74 10.29
N VAL A 192 13.86 -5.09 11.17
CA VAL A 192 15.16 -5.65 10.80
C VAL A 192 15.11 -7.13 10.39
N GLN A 193 14.02 -7.82 10.72
CA GLN A 193 13.84 -9.24 10.40
C GLN A 193 13.57 -9.45 8.91
N ILE A 194 13.85 -10.67 8.44
CA ILE A 194 13.51 -11.06 7.08
C ILE A 194 11.99 -11.06 6.93
N SER A 195 11.49 -10.33 5.93
CA SER A 195 10.05 -10.15 5.73
C SER A 195 9.26 -11.45 5.54
N SER A 196 9.92 -12.54 5.13
CA SER A 196 9.34 -13.88 4.92
C SER A 196 9.53 -14.85 6.08
N SER A 197 10.34 -14.51 7.10
CA SER A 197 10.44 -15.37 8.28
C SER A 197 9.14 -15.28 9.08
N ALA A 198 8.43 -16.40 9.19
CA ALA A 198 7.33 -16.51 10.13
C ALA A 198 7.87 -16.29 11.54
N VAL A 199 7.23 -15.43 12.33
CA VAL A 199 7.45 -15.43 13.78
C VAL A 199 6.88 -16.73 14.31
N ALA A 200 7.73 -17.74 14.37
CA ALA A 200 7.43 -18.96 15.09
C ALA A 200 7.32 -18.61 16.58
N ASN A 201 6.15 -18.92 17.14
CA ASN A 201 5.89 -19.04 18.57
C ASN A 201 5.92 -17.74 19.40
N LYS A 202 4.74 -17.10 19.52
CA LYS A 202 4.26 -16.54 20.80
C LYS A 202 2.76 -16.16 20.84
N LEU A 203 1.90 -16.92 20.17
CA LEU A 203 0.43 -16.79 20.37
C LEU A 203 -0.05 -17.28 21.75
N SER A 204 0.86 -17.69 22.64
CA SER A 204 0.54 -18.11 23.99
C SER A 204 1.00 -17.07 25.00
N MET A 205 0.03 -16.53 25.76
CA MET A 205 0.18 -15.92 27.09
C MET A 205 0.25 -14.39 27.19
N VAL A 206 -0.63 -13.61 26.54
CA VAL A 206 -1.18 -12.34 27.10
C VAL A 206 -2.57 -12.10 26.51
N ASP A 207 -3.53 -11.74 27.36
CA ASP A 207 -4.97 -11.56 27.07
C ASP A 207 -5.29 -10.17 26.47
N ASP A 208 -4.36 -9.57 25.70
CA ASP A 208 -4.50 -8.20 25.21
C ASP A 208 -4.50 -8.10 23.68
N ASP A 209 -5.60 -7.55 23.15
CA ASP A 209 -5.88 -7.38 21.72
C ASP A 209 -5.17 -6.14 21.14
N ASP A 210 -4.17 -5.59 21.82
CA ASP A 210 -3.44 -4.39 21.42
C ASP A 210 -2.72 -4.51 20.06
N HIS A 211 -2.40 -5.74 19.64
CA HIS A 211 -1.80 -6.04 18.34
C HIS A 211 -2.81 -6.06 17.18
N LEU A 212 -4.11 -6.12 17.48
CA LEU A 212 -5.15 -6.19 16.45
C LEU A 212 -5.37 -4.84 15.79
N LEU A 213 -5.32 -4.85 14.45
CA LEU A 213 -5.76 -3.75 13.62
C LEU A 213 -7.28 -3.66 13.65
N ARG A 214 -7.80 -2.49 14.02
CA ARG A 214 -9.24 -2.19 14.15
C ARG A 214 -9.72 -1.14 13.16
N LEU A 215 -8.81 -0.54 12.39
CA LEU A 215 -9.17 0.35 11.28
C LEU A 215 -9.56 -0.49 10.05
N PRO A 216 -10.52 -0.01 9.24
CA PRO A 216 -11.05 -0.78 8.11
C PRO A 216 -9.98 -1.33 7.15
N THR A 217 -10.10 -2.60 6.79
CA THR A 217 -9.24 -3.28 5.81
C THR A 217 -10.05 -4.11 4.83
N ILE A 218 -9.58 -4.14 3.59
CA ILE A 218 -10.12 -5.00 2.52
C ILE A 218 -9.04 -6.00 2.15
N HIS A 219 -9.21 -7.25 2.54
CA HIS A 219 -8.32 -8.36 2.23
C HIS A 219 -8.69 -8.98 0.89
N VAL A 220 -7.79 -8.90 -0.09
CA VAL A 220 -8.03 -9.47 -1.43
C VAL A 220 -7.25 -10.76 -1.59
N HIS A 221 -7.95 -11.89 -1.58
CA HIS A 221 -7.37 -13.24 -1.57
C HIS A 221 -7.52 -13.92 -2.93
N GLY A 222 -6.38 -14.30 -3.52
CA GLY A 222 -6.35 -15.17 -4.70
C GLY A 222 -6.46 -16.63 -4.27
N LEU A 223 -7.53 -17.32 -4.63
CA LEU A 223 -7.78 -18.71 -4.24
C LEU A 223 -6.80 -19.72 -4.86
N SER A 224 -6.00 -19.30 -5.84
CA SER A 224 -4.93 -20.11 -6.44
C SER A 224 -3.53 -19.61 -6.03
N ASP A 225 -3.44 -18.72 -5.04
CA ASP A 225 -2.18 -18.27 -4.48
C ASP A 225 -1.57 -19.38 -3.60
N PRO A 226 -0.34 -19.83 -3.87
CA PRO A 226 0.34 -20.80 -3.00
C PRO A 226 0.51 -20.30 -1.54
N GLY A 227 0.47 -18.98 -1.33
CA GLY A 227 0.57 -18.34 -0.03
C GLY A 227 -0.78 -18.03 0.63
N LEU A 228 -1.90 -18.57 0.14
CA LEU A 228 -3.25 -18.25 0.66
C LEU A 228 -3.38 -18.36 2.18
N LEU A 229 -2.82 -19.43 2.77
CA LEU A 229 -2.84 -19.63 4.23
C LEU A 229 -2.17 -18.46 4.97
N LEU A 230 -1.09 -17.89 4.43
CA LEU A 230 -0.40 -16.75 5.04
C LEU A 230 -1.23 -15.46 4.97
N HIS A 231 -2.16 -15.37 4.02
CA HIS A 231 -3.10 -14.25 3.89
C HIS A 231 -4.25 -14.38 4.88
N GLN A 232 -4.74 -15.61 5.05
CA GLN A 232 -5.74 -15.95 6.06
C GLN A 232 -5.18 -15.74 7.48
N ASP A 233 -3.93 -16.12 7.75
CA ASP A 233 -3.27 -15.85 9.04
C ASP A 233 -3.23 -14.35 9.38
N LEU A 234 -3.01 -13.48 8.38
CA LEU A 234 -3.04 -12.02 8.59
C LEU A 234 -4.44 -11.53 8.94
N LEU A 235 -5.45 -12.05 8.25
CA LEU A 235 -6.85 -11.72 8.50
C LEU A 235 -7.28 -12.17 9.90
N GLU A 236 -7.04 -13.44 10.24
CA GLU A 236 -7.60 -14.10 11.42
C GLU A 236 -6.89 -13.72 12.73
N HIS A 237 -5.61 -13.37 12.68
CA HIS A 237 -4.80 -13.17 13.89
C HIS A 237 -4.28 -11.75 14.09
N PHE A 238 -4.47 -10.85 13.12
CA PHE A 238 -3.93 -9.48 13.20
C PHE A 238 -4.96 -8.39 12.91
N CYS A 239 -6.20 -8.74 12.55
CA CYS A 239 -7.28 -7.79 12.31
C CYS A 239 -8.49 -8.16 13.16
N SER A 240 -9.21 -7.18 13.71
CA SER A 240 -10.49 -7.46 14.37
C SER A 240 -11.54 -7.82 13.32
N GLU A 241 -12.44 -8.74 13.66
CA GLU A 241 -13.51 -9.23 12.76
C GLU A 241 -14.35 -8.06 12.19
N GLU A 242 -14.68 -7.07 13.02
CA GLU A 242 -15.46 -5.89 12.63
C GLU A 242 -14.74 -4.96 11.64
N SER A 243 -13.40 -5.01 11.59
CA SER A 243 -12.59 -4.12 10.77
C SER A 243 -12.24 -4.71 9.40
N ALA A 244 -12.42 -6.02 9.22
CA ALA A 244 -11.90 -6.73 8.06
C ALA A 244 -13.01 -7.18 7.11
N THR A 245 -12.87 -6.82 5.84
CA THR A 245 -13.70 -7.30 4.73
C THR A 245 -12.86 -8.17 3.80
N VAL A 246 -13.39 -9.32 3.34
CA VAL A 246 -12.67 -10.23 2.46
C VAL A 246 -13.27 -10.24 1.06
N VAL A 247 -12.43 -10.13 0.04
CA VAL A 247 -12.78 -10.31 -1.37
C VAL A 247 -11.95 -11.45 -1.96
N GLU A 248 -12.63 -12.52 -2.35
CA GLU A 248 -12.00 -13.68 -2.96
C GLU A 248 -12.16 -13.73 -4.48
N TRP A 249 -11.11 -14.20 -5.16
CA TRP A 249 -11.14 -14.40 -6.61
C TRP A 249 -10.27 -15.58 -7.03
N GLY A 250 -10.59 -16.19 -8.18
CA GLY A 250 -9.92 -17.39 -8.70
C GLY A 250 -8.57 -17.11 -9.35
N GLY A 251 -7.70 -16.34 -8.68
CA GLY A 251 -6.41 -15.88 -9.20
C GLY A 251 -5.19 -16.37 -8.41
N PRO A 252 -3.99 -16.33 -9.02
CA PRO A 252 -2.72 -16.63 -8.35
C PRO A 252 -2.17 -15.40 -7.61
N HIS A 253 -0.89 -15.44 -7.18
CA HIS A 253 -0.16 -14.35 -6.51
C HIS A 253 0.09 -13.12 -7.41
N ARG A 254 -0.95 -12.37 -7.76
CA ARG A 254 -0.89 -11.15 -8.58
C ARG A 254 -2.12 -10.26 -8.39
N MET A 255 -2.11 -9.07 -9.00
CA MET A 255 -3.30 -8.22 -9.08
C MET A 255 -4.39 -8.83 -9.99
N PRO A 256 -5.69 -8.68 -9.66
CA PRO A 256 -6.78 -9.05 -10.56
C PRO A 256 -6.75 -8.20 -11.83
N ILE A 257 -7.00 -8.85 -12.98
CA ILE A 257 -6.96 -8.20 -14.31
C ILE A 257 -8.33 -8.26 -15.00
N LYS A 258 -9.10 -9.33 -14.77
CA LYS A 258 -10.44 -9.45 -15.36
C LYS A 258 -11.35 -8.42 -14.71
N THR A 259 -12.11 -7.69 -15.52
CA THR A 259 -13.03 -6.64 -15.05
C THR A 259 -13.95 -7.15 -13.95
N ALA A 260 -14.51 -8.36 -14.09
CA ALA A 260 -15.41 -8.94 -13.08
C ALA A 260 -14.72 -9.12 -11.71
N ASP A 261 -13.45 -9.52 -11.67
CA ASP A 261 -12.71 -9.69 -10.41
C ASP A 261 -12.28 -8.35 -9.83
N VAL A 262 -11.89 -7.39 -10.68
CA VAL A 262 -11.57 -6.02 -10.25
C VAL A 262 -12.80 -5.33 -9.66
N GLN A 263 -13.97 -5.49 -10.27
CA GLN A 263 -15.21 -4.87 -9.81
C GLN A 263 -15.61 -5.33 -8.41
N LYS A 264 -15.37 -6.60 -8.05
CA LYS A 264 -15.59 -7.06 -6.66
C LYS A 264 -14.80 -6.24 -5.65
N VAL A 265 -13.54 -5.94 -5.96
CA VAL A 265 -12.67 -5.14 -5.09
C VAL A 265 -13.14 -3.69 -5.07
N VAL A 266 -13.44 -3.11 -6.24
CA VAL A 266 -13.90 -1.73 -6.38
C VAL A 266 -15.19 -1.48 -5.60
N THR A 267 -16.14 -2.42 -5.63
CA THR A 267 -17.38 -2.34 -4.84
C THR A 267 -17.10 -2.21 -3.35
N GLU A 268 -16.23 -3.06 -2.80
CA GLU A 268 -15.89 -2.97 -1.37
C GLU A 268 -15.07 -1.71 -1.05
N MET A 269 -14.20 -1.26 -1.97
CA MET A 269 -13.48 0.00 -1.79
C MET A 269 -14.43 1.18 -1.68
N TYR A 270 -15.44 1.27 -2.54
CA TYR A 270 -16.44 2.34 -2.46
C TYR A 270 -17.30 2.25 -1.20
N ARG A 271 -17.74 1.04 -0.82
CA ARG A 271 -18.51 0.84 0.42
C ARG A 271 -17.73 1.28 1.65
N ILE A 272 -16.52 0.76 1.84
CA ILE A 272 -15.66 1.10 2.98
C ILE A 272 -15.23 2.57 2.96
N ALA A 273 -14.97 3.13 1.79
CA ALA A 273 -14.65 4.55 1.67
C ALA A 273 -15.83 5.43 2.09
N ALA A 274 -17.06 5.09 1.73
CA ALA A 274 -18.25 5.81 2.18
C ALA A 274 -18.44 5.67 3.70
N GLU A 275 -18.37 4.45 4.24
CA GLU A 275 -18.55 4.18 5.68
C GLU A 275 -17.48 4.86 6.56
N SER A 276 -16.26 4.98 6.05
CA SER A 276 -15.16 5.69 6.74
C SER A 276 -15.12 7.20 6.45
N GLY A 277 -16.07 7.70 5.64
CA GLY A 277 -16.17 9.09 5.18
C GLY A 277 -15.02 9.54 4.28
N ALA A 278 -14.19 8.62 3.76
CA ALA A 278 -13.08 8.91 2.85
C ALA A 278 -13.52 9.61 1.56
N ILE A 279 -14.80 9.47 1.23
CA ILE A 279 -15.51 10.14 0.13
C ILE A 279 -16.87 10.62 0.66
N GLY A 280 -17.50 11.58 -0.02
CA GLY A 280 -18.80 12.11 0.38
C GLY A 280 -19.93 11.12 0.12
N GLU A 281 -20.99 11.14 0.94
CA GLU A 281 -22.20 10.32 0.74
C GLU A 281 -22.90 10.60 -0.61
N TYR A 282 -22.59 11.71 -1.27
CA TYR A 282 -23.19 12.15 -2.54
C TYR A 282 -22.34 11.87 -3.79
N ASP A 283 -21.16 11.25 -3.67
CA ASP A 283 -20.25 11.00 -4.81
C ASP A 283 -20.70 9.80 -5.70
N PHE A 284 -21.93 9.30 -5.49
CA PHE A 284 -22.43 8.04 -6.04
C PHE A 284 -23.78 8.12 -6.78
N LEU A 285 -24.32 9.34 -6.96
CA LEU A 285 -25.51 9.61 -7.78
C LEU A 285 -25.12 10.25 -9.11
#